data_AF-A0A965PGB0-F1
#
_entry.id   AF-A0A965PGB0-F1
#
_cell.length_a   1.000
_cell.length_b   1.000
_cell.length_c   1.000
_cell.angle_alpha   90.00
_cell.angle_beta   90.00
_cell.angle_gamma   90.00
#
_symmetry.space_group_name_H-M   'P 1'
#
loop_
_entity.id
_entity.type
_entity.pdbx_description
1 polymer ?
#
loop_
_entity_poly.entity_id
_entity_poly.type
_entity_poly.pdbx_seq_one_letter_code
_entity_poly.pdbx_strand_id
1 'polypeptide(L)'
;MKFKSIEDKLELYYDRLNNPQKIIGNWSIIDLDLLNSLKKINITSINDIYSYNGEKIISLESKAKYITIKVSLNFIAIKIINNEYNSIIKEWDLLAVDKNYIYKGTYTKPMTNKEIIKFLGFKLNNKTIKDLAYFD
;
A
#
# COMPACT_ATOMS: atom_id res chain seq x y z
N MET A 1 13.73 -3.59 -3.49
CA MET A 1 15.08 -3.89 -2.97
C MET A 1 15.21 -5.37 -2.66
N LYS A 2 16.41 -5.96 -2.73
CA LYS A 2 16.71 -7.26 -2.11
C LYS A 2 17.50 -6.98 -0.82
N PHE A 3 16.95 -7.39 0.33
CA PHE A 3 17.60 -7.25 1.64
C PHE A 3 18.43 -8.50 1.95
N LYS A 4 19.54 -8.37 2.68
CA LYS A 4 20.36 -9.53 3.08
C LYS A 4 19.74 -10.26 4.28
N SER A 5 19.06 -9.54 5.17
CA SER A 5 18.24 -10.12 6.24
C SER A 5 16.99 -9.28 6.54
N ILE A 6 16.14 -9.78 7.45
CA ILE A 6 14.96 -9.06 7.94
C ILE A 6 15.36 -7.87 8.83
N GLU A 7 16.45 -8.01 9.59
CA GLU A 7 17.00 -6.98 10.46
C GLU A 7 17.44 -5.75 9.64
N ASP A 8 18.17 -5.95 8.54
CA ASP A 8 18.56 -4.86 7.62
C ASP A 8 17.34 -4.11 7.08
N LYS A 9 16.25 -4.84 6.82
CA LYS A 9 15.00 -4.27 6.32
C LYS A 9 14.32 -3.41 7.40
N LEU A 10 14.31 -3.89 8.64
CA LEU A 10 13.72 -3.19 9.78
C LEU A 10 14.51 -1.93 10.15
N GLU A 11 15.84 -2.00 10.15
CA GLU A 11 16.71 -0.85 10.43
C GLU A 11 16.50 0.26 9.38
N LEU A 12 16.47 -0.10 8.10
CA LEU A 12 16.14 0.85 7.03
C LEU A 12 14.75 1.50 7.21
N TYR A 13 13.76 0.71 7.63
CA TYR A 13 12.41 1.23 7.86
C TYR A 13 12.37 2.20 9.04
N TYR A 14 13.08 1.90 10.12
CA TYR A 14 13.23 2.78 11.27
C TYR A 14 13.91 4.10 10.88
N ASP A 15 15.00 4.02 10.13
CA ASP A 15 15.71 5.21 9.64
C ASP A 15 14.82 6.09 8.76
N ARG A 16 14.06 5.48 7.84
CA ARG A 16 13.14 6.19 6.95
C ARG A 16 11.91 6.73 7.68
N LEU A 17 11.53 6.16 8.82
CA LEU A 17 10.46 6.69 9.67
C LEU A 17 10.90 7.98 10.38
N ASN A 18 12.16 8.02 10.84
CA ASN A 18 12.75 9.18 11.50
C ASN A 18 13.17 10.27 10.48
N ASN A 19 13.67 9.83 9.32
CA ASN A 19 14.20 10.68 8.25
C ASN A 19 13.48 10.39 6.91
N PRO A 20 12.19 10.73 6.79
CA PRO A 20 11.40 10.39 5.60
C PRO A 20 11.88 11.18 4.39
N GLN A 21 12.27 10.45 3.33
CA GLN A 21 12.64 11.04 2.05
C GLN A 21 11.46 11.75 1.37
N LYS A 22 10.23 11.31 1.66
CA LYS A 22 9.01 11.88 1.12
C LYS A 22 7.87 11.79 2.11
N ILE A 23 7.08 12.85 2.18
CA ILE A 23 5.84 12.93 2.96
C ILE A 23 4.70 13.31 2.01
N ILE A 24 3.55 12.65 2.16
CA ILE A 24 2.31 12.98 1.45
C ILE A 24 1.20 13.15 2.50
N GLY A 25 0.78 14.38 2.76
CA GLY A 25 -0.10 14.67 3.90
C GLY A 25 0.60 14.30 5.22
N ASN A 26 0.01 13.40 6.01
CA ASN A 26 0.60 12.90 7.26
C ASN A 26 1.40 11.59 7.08
N TRP A 27 1.41 11.03 5.86
CA TRP A 27 2.03 9.74 5.58
C TRP A 27 3.50 9.92 5.19
N SER A 28 4.39 9.34 5.99
CA SER A 28 5.80 9.16 5.63
C SER A 28 5.94 7.97 4.71
N ILE A 29 6.58 8.16 3.55
CA ILE A 29 6.84 7.10 2.60
C ILE A 29 8.11 6.36 3.01
N ILE A 30 7.95 5.09 3.40
CA ILE A 30 9.02 4.20 3.84
C ILE A 30 9.70 3.52 2.65
N ASP A 31 8.99 3.26 1.54
CA ASP A 31 9.61 2.72 0.33
C ASP A 31 9.21 3.54 -0.91
N LEU A 32 10.03 4.54 -1.22
CA LEU A 32 9.79 5.45 -2.34
C LEU A 32 9.95 4.75 -3.70
N ASP A 33 10.88 3.80 -3.80
CA ASP A 33 11.09 3.03 -5.03
C ASP A 33 9.89 2.14 -5.32
N LEU A 34 9.36 1.49 -4.28
CA LEU A 34 8.12 0.72 -4.36
C LEU A 34 6.97 1.63 -4.81
N LEU A 35 6.74 2.77 -4.14
CA LEU A 35 5.68 3.73 -4.52
C LEU A 35 5.79 4.16 -5.99
N ASN A 36 7.00 4.46 -6.45
CA ASN A 36 7.24 4.86 -7.84
C ASN A 36 7.04 3.71 -8.83
N SER A 37 7.28 2.46 -8.41
CA SER A 37 6.99 1.28 -9.22
C SER A 37 5.47 1.05 -9.40
N LEU A 38 4.66 1.35 -8.37
CA LEU A 38 3.20 1.20 -8.43
C LEU A 38 2.56 2.09 -9.50
N LYS A 39 3.08 3.32 -9.67
CA LYS A 39 2.61 4.27 -10.68
C LYS A 39 2.77 3.80 -12.12
N LYS A 40 3.62 2.79 -12.33
CA LYS A 40 3.84 2.17 -13.65
C LYS A 40 2.90 1.02 -13.93
N ILE A 41 2.16 0.53 -12.92
CA ILE A 41 1.26 -0.61 -13.04
C ILE A 41 -0.12 -0.12 -13.49
N ASN A 42 -0.65 -0.80 -14.50
CA ASN A 42 -2.03 -0.62 -14.97
C ASN A 42 -2.91 -1.72 -14.39
N ILE A 43 -3.85 -1.34 -13.55
CA ILE A 43 -4.81 -2.25 -12.93
C ILE A 43 -5.90 -2.60 -13.95
N THR A 44 -6.16 -3.89 -14.08
CA THR A 44 -7.18 -4.45 -14.96
C THR A 44 -8.43 -4.86 -14.20
N SER A 45 -8.32 -5.19 -12.91
CA SER A 45 -9.44 -5.63 -12.07
C SER A 45 -9.24 -5.24 -10.61
N ILE A 46 -10.35 -4.94 -9.92
CA ILE A 46 -10.45 -4.96 -8.46
C ILE A 46 -11.16 -6.26 -8.12
N ASN A 47 -10.44 -7.18 -7.49
CA ASN A 47 -10.94 -8.52 -7.23
C ASN A 47 -11.78 -8.55 -5.94
N ASP A 48 -11.34 -7.84 -4.90
CA ASP A 48 -12.07 -7.74 -3.64
C ASP A 48 -11.63 -6.52 -2.82
N ILE A 49 -12.54 -6.01 -1.99
CA ILE A 49 -12.27 -5.01 -0.96
C ILE A 49 -12.92 -5.45 0.35
N TYR A 50 -12.10 -5.85 1.31
CA TYR A 50 -12.52 -6.22 2.65
C TYR A 50 -12.18 -5.11 3.66
N SER A 51 -13.11 -4.79 4.57
CA SER A 51 -12.90 -3.81 5.63
C SER A 51 -13.31 -4.40 6.98
N TYR A 52 -12.42 -4.34 7.98
CA TYR A 52 -12.68 -4.84 9.33
C TYR A 52 -11.85 -4.08 10.36
N ASN A 53 -12.49 -3.64 11.46
CA ASN A 53 -11.83 -2.99 12.61
C ASN A 53 -10.83 -1.87 12.25
N GLY A 54 -11.16 -1.02 11.27
CA GLY A 54 -10.29 0.08 10.84
C GLY A 54 -9.11 -0.35 9.94
N GLU A 55 -9.04 -1.62 9.57
CA GLU A 55 -8.19 -2.14 8.51
C GLU A 55 -8.99 -2.36 7.23
N LYS A 56 -8.31 -2.20 6.09
CA LYS A 56 -8.80 -2.50 4.75
C LYS A 56 -7.78 -3.36 4.02
N ILE A 57 -8.28 -4.37 3.30
CA ILE A 57 -7.51 -5.17 2.37
C ILE A 57 -8.13 -5.00 0.99
N ILE A 58 -7.33 -4.52 0.03
CA ILE A 58 -7.74 -4.34 -1.36
C ILE A 58 -6.91 -5.28 -2.22
N SER A 59 -7.60 -6.19 -2.91
CA SER A 59 -7.00 -7.13 -3.84
C SER A 59 -7.22 -6.66 -5.27
N LEU A 60 -6.12 -6.42 -5.98
CA LEU A 60 -6.07 -5.89 -7.33
C LEU A 60 -5.34 -6.83 -8.26
N GLU A 61 -5.63 -6.71 -9.55
CA GLU A 61 -4.96 -7.46 -10.58
C GLU A 61 -4.54 -6.55 -11.74
N SER A 62 -3.39 -6.87 -12.30
CA SER A 62 -2.91 -6.37 -13.59
C SER A 62 -2.64 -7.55 -14.50
N LYS A 63 -2.37 -7.31 -15.80
CA LYS A 63 -2.07 -8.37 -16.77
C LYS A 63 -0.98 -9.36 -16.36
N ALA A 64 -0.07 -8.99 -15.45
CA ALA A 64 1.10 -9.80 -15.09
C ALA A 64 1.30 -9.97 -13.58
N LYS A 65 0.49 -9.32 -12.75
CA LYS A 65 0.72 -9.23 -11.31
C LYS A 65 -0.59 -9.16 -10.56
N TYR A 66 -0.63 -9.84 -9.42
CA TYR A 66 -1.62 -9.61 -8.39
C TYR A 66 -1.01 -8.68 -7.34
N ILE A 67 -1.81 -7.77 -6.83
CA ILE A 67 -1.40 -6.79 -5.84
C ILE A 67 -2.40 -6.85 -4.69
N THR A 68 -1.90 -7.01 -3.47
CA THR A 68 -2.72 -6.91 -2.26
C THR A 68 -2.23 -5.73 -1.45
N ILE A 69 -3.14 -4.83 -1.10
CA ILE A 69 -2.84 -3.64 -0.31
C ILE A 69 -3.51 -3.82 1.05
N LYS A 70 -2.74 -3.71 2.13
CA LYS A 70 -3.26 -3.62 3.49
C LYS A 70 -3.12 -2.17 3.94
N VAL A 71 -4.22 -1.56 4.32
CA VAL A 71 -4.28 -0.20 4.86
C VAL A 71 -4.89 -0.27 6.25
N SER A 72 -4.24 0.36 7.21
CA SER A 72 -4.77 0.59 8.55
C SER A 72 -4.74 2.09 8.84
N LEU A 73 -5.10 2.48 10.07
CA LEU A 73 -4.98 3.86 10.53
C LEU A 73 -3.52 4.32 10.66
N ASN A 74 -2.56 3.40 10.74
CA ASN A 74 -1.17 3.70 11.06
C ASN A 74 -0.18 3.34 9.95
N PHE A 75 -0.51 2.42 9.05
CA PHE A 75 0.40 2.04 7.97
C PHE A 75 -0.32 1.64 6.68
N ILE A 76 0.45 1.66 5.60
CA ILE A 76 0.12 1.04 4.33
C ILE A 76 1.21 0.03 4.01
N ALA A 77 0.81 -1.20 3.77
CA ALA A 77 1.68 -2.28 3.33
C ALA A 77 1.14 -2.91 2.06
N ILE A 78 2.03 -3.49 1.26
CA ILE A 78 1.67 -4.04 -0.04
C ILE A 78 2.39 -5.36 -0.32
N LYS A 79 1.70 -6.26 -1.02
CA LYS A 79 2.27 -7.43 -1.68
C LYS A 79 2.10 -7.25 -3.18
N ILE A 80 3.18 -7.49 -3.92
CA ILE A 80 3.13 -7.61 -5.39
C ILE A 80 3.63 -9.01 -5.74
N ILE A 81 2.80 -9.82 -6.35
CA ILE A 81 3.09 -11.23 -6.65
C ILE A 81 2.81 -11.54 -8.12
N ASN A 82 3.58 -12.48 -8.67
CA ASN A 82 3.42 -12.91 -10.06
C ASN A 82 2.61 -14.21 -10.17
N ASN A 83 2.29 -14.86 -9.05
CA ASN A 83 1.47 -16.06 -8.99
C ASN A 83 0.60 -16.02 -7.72
N GLU A 84 -0.51 -16.75 -7.72
CA GLU A 84 -1.49 -16.71 -6.64
C GLU A 84 -0.96 -17.36 -5.35
N TYR A 85 -0.16 -18.42 -5.44
CA TYR A 85 0.43 -19.08 -4.26
C TYR A 85 1.30 -18.14 -3.42
N ASN A 86 2.01 -17.21 -4.05
CA ASN A 86 2.81 -16.21 -3.34
C ASN A 86 1.96 -15.23 -2.52
N SER A 87 0.64 -15.16 -2.71
CA SER A 87 -0.22 -14.30 -1.89
C SER A 87 -0.16 -14.68 -0.41
N ILE A 88 -0.02 -15.98 -0.13
CA ILE A 88 0.01 -16.55 1.21
C ILE A 88 1.39 -16.36 1.82
N ILE A 89 2.44 -16.77 1.09
CA ILE A 89 3.80 -16.92 1.64
C ILE A 89 4.68 -15.68 1.51
N LYS A 90 4.40 -14.76 0.58
CA LYS A 90 5.24 -13.58 0.40
C LYS A 90 5.07 -12.63 1.58
N GLU A 91 6.17 -12.09 2.08
CA GLU A 91 6.16 -11.04 3.10
C GLU A 91 5.49 -9.75 2.60
N TRP A 92 4.99 -8.96 3.53
CA TRP A 92 4.50 -7.61 3.24
C TRP A 92 5.67 -6.63 3.13
N ASP A 93 5.59 -5.75 2.15
CA ASP A 93 6.49 -4.60 2.04
C ASP A 93 5.80 -3.38 2.64
N LEU A 94 6.41 -2.77 3.66
CA LEU A 94 5.90 -1.56 4.30
C LEU A 94 6.14 -0.38 3.37
N LEU A 95 5.05 0.28 2.96
CA LEU A 95 5.10 1.37 2.00
C LEU A 95 5.09 2.74 2.67
N ALA A 96 4.18 2.93 3.62
CA ALA A 96 3.99 4.22 4.27
C ALA A 96 3.49 4.05 5.71
N VAL A 97 3.76 5.05 6.55
CA VAL A 97 3.36 5.10 7.96
C VAL A 97 2.81 6.49 8.29
N ASP A 98 1.71 6.55 9.03
CA ASP A 98 1.15 7.81 9.50
C ASP A 98 1.99 8.38 10.67
N LYS A 99 2.59 9.56 10.48
CA LYS A 99 3.41 10.18 11.52
C LYS A 99 2.61 10.61 12.74
N ASN A 100 1.39 11.12 12.56
CA ASN A 100 0.59 11.56 13.70
C ASN A 100 0.21 10.38 14.59
N TYR A 101 -0.09 9.22 13.99
CA TYR A 101 -0.35 8.03 14.78
C TYR A 101 0.89 7.61 15.58
N ILE A 102 2.05 7.50 14.92
CA ILE A 102 3.29 7.04 15.59
C ILE A 102 3.73 7.99 16.70
N TYR A 103 3.74 9.31 16.45
CA TYR A 103 4.35 10.26 17.40
C TYR A 103 3.35 10.87 18.38
N LYS A 104 2.05 10.89 18.07
CA LYS A 104 1.03 11.56 18.89
C LYS A 104 -0.08 10.64 19.36
N GLY A 105 -0.11 9.37 18.91
CA GLY A 105 -1.18 8.43 19.23
C GLY A 105 -2.54 8.80 18.65
N THR A 106 -2.60 9.83 17.79
CA THR A 106 -3.83 10.32 17.16
C THR A 106 -3.91 9.81 15.73
N TYR A 107 -5.00 9.15 15.37
CA TYR A 107 -5.19 8.68 14.00
C TYR A 107 -5.73 9.78 13.09
N THR A 108 -5.27 9.79 11.84
CA THR A 108 -5.99 10.47 10.77
C THR A 108 -7.28 9.76 10.45
N LYS A 109 -8.26 10.50 9.91
CA LYS A 109 -9.47 9.91 9.34
C LYS A 109 -9.10 8.74 8.39
N PRO A 110 -9.80 7.59 8.45
CA PRO A 110 -9.57 6.49 7.53
C PRO A 110 -9.71 6.94 6.07
N MET A 111 -8.80 6.50 5.20
CA MET A 111 -8.89 6.78 3.76
C MET A 111 -10.02 5.97 3.10
N THR A 112 -10.75 6.60 2.17
CA THR A 112 -11.65 5.88 1.27
C THR A 112 -10.86 5.03 0.27
N ASN A 113 -11.53 4.11 -0.43
CA ASN A 113 -10.87 3.25 -1.41
C ASN A 113 -10.34 4.10 -2.56
N LYS A 114 -11.09 5.13 -3.00
CA LYS A 114 -10.61 6.11 -3.99
C LYS A 114 -9.38 6.87 -3.52
N GLU A 115 -9.34 7.31 -2.27
CA GLU A 115 -8.18 8.01 -1.71
C GLU A 115 -6.94 7.11 -1.67
N ILE A 116 -7.09 5.85 -1.26
CA ILE A 116 -6.01 4.85 -1.25
C ILE A 116 -5.44 4.65 -2.66
N ILE A 117 -6.30 4.38 -3.65
CA ILE A 117 -5.85 4.12 -5.02
C ILE A 117 -5.17 5.35 -5.62
N LYS A 118 -5.70 6.56 -5.35
CA LYS A 118 -5.09 7.82 -5.78
C LYS A 118 -3.74 8.06 -5.10
N PHE A 119 -3.61 7.78 -3.81
CA PHE A 119 -2.36 7.91 -3.05
C PHE A 119 -1.25 7.02 -3.64
N LEU A 120 -1.59 5.78 -3.97
CA LEU A 120 -0.66 4.81 -4.56
C LEU A 120 -0.31 5.13 -6.03
N GLY A 121 -1.18 5.89 -6.71
CA GLY A 121 -0.95 6.42 -8.05
C GLY A 121 -1.05 5.38 -9.16
N PHE A 122 -1.80 4.29 -8.95
CA PHE A 122 -2.04 3.28 -9.97
C PHE A 122 -2.72 3.88 -11.21
N LYS A 123 -2.38 3.33 -12.39
CA LYS A 123 -3.15 3.60 -13.61
C LYS A 123 -4.38 2.70 -13.61
N LEU A 124 -5.55 3.28 -13.83
CA LEU A 124 -6.82 2.55 -13.89
C LEU A 124 -7.40 2.66 -15.30
N ASN A 125 -8.05 1.59 -15.77
CA ASN A 125 -8.88 1.65 -16.96
C ASN A 125 -10.34 2.03 -16.61
N ASN A 126 -11.16 2.30 -17.63
CA ASN A 126 -12.54 2.73 -17.44
C ASN A 126 -13.42 1.74 -16.66
N LYS A 127 -13.20 0.43 -16.84
CA LYS A 127 -13.92 -0.60 -16.07
C LYS A 127 -13.54 -0.49 -14.60
N THR A 128 -12.25 -0.48 -14.30
CA THR A 128 -11.73 -0.43 -12.92
C THR A 128 -12.10 0.85 -12.19
N ILE A 129 -12.24 1.98 -12.90
CA ILE A 129 -12.76 3.24 -12.31
C ILE A 129 -14.22 3.07 -11.87
N LYS A 130 -15.05 2.41 -12.68
CA LYS A 130 -16.45 2.12 -12.33
C LYS A 130 -16.55 1.14 -11.17
N ASP A 131 -15.75 0.07 -11.20
CA ASP A 131 -15.69 -0.91 -10.12
C ASP A 131 -15.29 -0.22 -8.80
N LEU A 132 -14.26 0.64 -8.82
CA LEU A 132 -13.84 1.39 -7.65
C LEU A 132 -14.95 2.31 -7.13
N ALA A 133 -15.77 2.89 -7.99
CA ALA A 133 -16.89 3.73 -7.58
C ALA A 133 -18.04 2.92 -6.94
N TYR A 134 -18.20 1.66 -7.30
CA TYR A 134 -19.18 0.75 -6.70
C TYR A 134 -18.77 0.31 -5.29
N PHE A 135 -17.48 0.07 -5.06
CA PHE A 135 -16.96 -0.40 -3.76
C PHE A 135 -16.71 0.71 -2.72
N ASP A 136 -16.90 1.97 -3.05
CA ASP A 136 -16.49 3.13 -2.25
C ASP A 136 -17.70 3.82 -1.60
#